data_AF-Q3JA29-F1
#
_entry.id   AF-Q3JA29-F1
#
_cell.length_a   1.000
_cell.length_b   1.000
_cell.length_c   1.000
_cell.angle_alpha   90.00
_cell.angle_beta   90.00
_cell.angle_gamma   90.00
#
_symmetry.space_group_name_H-M   'P 1'
#
loop_
_entity.id
_entity.type
_entity.pdbx_description
1 polymer ?
#
loop_
_entity_poly.entity_id
_entity_poly.type
_entity_poly.pdbx_seq_one_letter_code
_entity_poly.pdbx_strand_id
1 'polypeptide(L)'
;MLSLGASCDVVAIKFNQEQKEGVMAERLTKSAARNIFYGGSFFFLVIFLILGIDSHLYIKNTSTDESTLTESVARGKHVWERHACIDCHSLLGEGAYFAPELGNVWVRYGGRENPEGARMALKAWMKVQPTGVEGRRQMPQFNLTEQELDDLVDFLEWTSRIDTLGWPPNNAG
;
A
#
# COMPACT_ATOMS: atom_id res chain seq x y z
N MET A 1 57.90 -47.50 -8.88
CA MET A 1 57.81 -46.29 -9.74
C MET A 1 56.40 -45.71 -9.62
N LEU A 2 56.09 -44.99 -8.54
CA LEU A 2 54.84 -44.25 -8.35
C LEU A 2 55.13 -43.26 -7.21
N SER A 3 55.33 -41.97 -7.50
CA SER A 3 55.13 -40.85 -6.55
C SER A 3 55.55 -39.47 -7.07
N LEU A 4 56.18 -39.30 -8.25
CA LEU A 4 56.67 -37.96 -8.66
C LEU A 4 55.68 -37.09 -9.48
N GLY A 5 54.54 -37.62 -9.93
CA GLY A 5 53.60 -36.85 -10.78
C GLY A 5 52.68 -35.88 -10.02
N ALA A 6 52.35 -36.16 -8.76
CA ALA A 6 51.31 -35.42 -8.04
C ALA A 6 51.72 -34.01 -7.57
N SER A 7 53.03 -33.70 -7.51
CA SER A 7 53.50 -32.45 -6.91
C SER A 7 53.48 -31.25 -7.87
N CYS A 8 53.59 -31.47 -9.19
CA CYS A 8 53.61 -30.39 -10.17
C CYS A 8 52.20 -29.87 -10.47
N ASP A 9 51.23 -30.78 -10.59
CA ASP A 9 49.84 -30.45 -10.88
C ASP A 9 49.17 -29.64 -9.74
N VAL A 10 49.49 -29.97 -8.47
CA VAL A 10 48.95 -29.25 -7.31
C VAL A 10 49.46 -27.81 -7.23
N VAL A 11 50.72 -27.57 -7.61
CA VAL A 11 51.31 -26.22 -7.64
C VAL A 11 50.71 -25.39 -8.77
N ALA A 12 50.52 -25.96 -9.95
CA ALA A 12 49.87 -25.29 -11.07
C ALA A 12 48.40 -24.93 -10.77
N ILE A 13 47.68 -25.84 -10.10
CA ILE A 13 46.30 -25.59 -9.66
C ILE A 13 46.24 -24.46 -8.64
N LYS A 14 47.11 -24.45 -7.61
CA LYS A 14 47.17 -23.36 -6.63
C LYS A 14 47.52 -22.01 -7.28
N PHE A 15 48.50 -21.99 -8.18
CA PHE A 15 48.89 -20.77 -8.88
C PHE A 15 47.75 -20.21 -9.74
N ASN A 16 47.00 -21.08 -10.42
CA ASN A 16 45.85 -20.68 -11.23
C ASN A 16 44.64 -20.23 -10.37
N GLN A 17 44.48 -20.76 -9.15
CA GLN A 17 43.48 -20.31 -8.18
C GLN A 17 43.85 -18.93 -7.60
N GLU A 18 45.11 -18.72 -7.19
CA GLU A 18 45.58 -17.42 -6.68
C GLU A 18 45.55 -16.33 -7.75
N GLN A 19 45.86 -16.66 -9.01
CA GLN A 19 45.68 -15.74 -10.14
C GLN A 19 44.20 -15.43 -10.40
N LYS A 20 43.29 -16.42 -10.31
CA LYS A 20 41.85 -16.17 -10.40
C LYS A 20 41.32 -15.30 -9.26
N GLU A 21 41.78 -15.53 -8.04
CA GLU A 21 41.43 -14.72 -6.86
C GLU A 21 41.97 -13.30 -6.98
N GLY A 22 43.21 -13.12 -7.43
CA GLY A 22 43.81 -11.81 -7.71
C GLY A 22 43.06 -11.04 -8.80
N VAL A 23 42.69 -11.70 -9.90
CA VAL A 23 41.89 -11.10 -11.00
C VAL A 23 40.45 -10.77 -10.56
N MET A 24 39.84 -11.58 -9.68
CA MET A 24 38.53 -11.29 -9.08
C MET A 24 38.59 -10.10 -8.12
N ALA A 25 39.63 -10.02 -7.28
CA ALA A 25 39.87 -8.89 -6.38
C ALA A 25 40.15 -7.59 -7.15
N GLU A 26 40.78 -7.67 -8.32
CA GLU A 26 41.01 -6.54 -9.23
C GLU A 26 39.73 -6.05 -9.93
N ARG A 27 38.73 -6.92 -10.13
CA ARG A 27 37.44 -6.55 -10.75
C ARG A 27 36.36 -6.09 -9.76
N LEU A 28 36.41 -6.53 -8.50
CA LEU A 28 35.51 -6.08 -7.43
C LEU A 28 36.24 -5.25 -6.39
N THR A 29 36.93 -4.20 -6.85
CA THR A 29 37.59 -3.27 -5.93
C THR A 29 36.56 -2.49 -5.09
N LYS A 30 36.98 -2.05 -3.89
CA LYS A 30 36.17 -1.15 -3.05
C LYS A 30 35.72 0.11 -3.80
N SER A 31 36.56 0.63 -4.70
CA SER A 31 36.22 1.79 -5.51
C SER A 31 35.17 1.47 -6.58
N ALA A 32 35.27 0.32 -7.24
CA ALA A 32 34.26 -0.14 -8.19
C ALA A 32 32.90 -0.34 -7.50
N ALA A 33 32.88 -1.01 -6.34
CA ALA A 33 31.67 -1.19 -5.55
C ALA A 33 31.05 0.14 -5.10
N ARG A 34 31.87 1.10 -4.65
CA ARG A 34 31.41 2.45 -4.27
C ARG A 34 30.79 3.20 -5.45
N ASN A 35 31.41 3.13 -6.62
CA ASN A 35 30.91 3.82 -7.81
C ASN A 35 29.62 3.17 -8.33
N ILE A 36 29.51 1.84 -8.28
CA ILE A 36 28.26 1.12 -8.57
C ILE A 36 27.16 1.53 -7.59
N PHE A 37 27.47 1.60 -6.29
CA PHE A 37 26.51 2.01 -5.28
C PHE A 37 25.99 3.43 -5.54
N TYR A 38 26.87 4.43 -5.65
CA TYR A 38 26.43 5.82 -5.86
C TYR A 38 25.80 6.03 -7.24
N GLY A 39 26.40 5.48 -8.29
CA GLY A 39 25.88 5.59 -9.66
C GLY A 39 24.53 4.90 -9.80
N GLY A 40 24.40 3.67 -9.31
CA GLY A 40 23.15 2.92 -9.30
C GLY A 40 22.08 3.59 -8.43
N SER A 41 22.43 4.04 -7.23
CA SER A 41 21.48 4.75 -6.36
C SER A 41 20.96 6.03 -7.02
N PHE A 42 21.84 6.84 -7.61
CA PHE A 42 21.42 8.03 -8.33
C PHE A 42 20.56 7.70 -9.54
N PHE A 43 20.95 6.70 -10.33
CA PHE A 43 20.19 6.24 -11.50
C PHE A 43 18.77 5.79 -11.11
N PHE A 44 18.64 4.91 -10.11
CA PHE A 44 17.33 4.44 -9.66
C PHE A 44 16.53 5.50 -8.93
N LEU A 45 17.19 6.46 -8.25
CA LEU A 45 16.50 7.62 -7.68
C LEU A 45 15.87 8.47 -8.79
N VAL A 46 16.59 8.75 -9.88
CA VAL A 46 16.04 9.51 -11.01
C VAL A 46 14.86 8.76 -11.66
N ILE A 47 14.99 7.45 -11.89
CA ILE A 47 13.89 6.63 -12.42
C ILE A 47 12.69 6.66 -11.47
N PHE A 48 12.91 6.50 -10.17
CA PHE A 48 11.84 6.55 -9.17
C PHE A 48 11.09 7.89 -9.18
N LEU A 49 11.80 9.02 -9.32
CA LEU A 49 11.17 10.33 -9.44
C LEU A 49 10.34 10.47 -10.72
N ILE A 50 10.83 9.96 -11.86
CA ILE A 50 10.10 9.96 -13.13
C ILE A 50 8.82 9.13 -13.01
N LEU A 51 8.93 7.89 -12.50
CA LEU A 51 7.78 7.02 -12.27
C LEU A 51 6.80 7.61 -11.24
N GLY A 52 7.30 8.32 -10.23
CA GLY A 52 6.47 9.00 -9.24
C GLY A 52 5.65 10.14 -9.86
N ILE A 53 6.24 10.92 -10.76
CA ILE A 53 5.52 11.97 -11.51
C ILE A 53 4.46 11.34 -12.43
N ASP A 54 4.84 10.32 -13.20
CA ASP A 54 3.92 9.60 -14.08
C ASP A 54 2.74 9.00 -13.30
N SER A 55 3.02 8.35 -12.18
CA SER A 55 2.00 7.79 -11.28
C SER A 55 1.09 8.88 -10.71
N HIS A 56 1.64 10.04 -10.30
CA HIS A 56 0.83 11.15 -9.81
C HIS A 56 -0.13 11.68 -10.88
N LEU A 57 0.34 11.82 -12.13
CA LEU A 57 -0.49 12.25 -13.24
C LEU A 57 -1.57 11.22 -13.59
N TYR A 58 -1.24 9.92 -13.52
CA TYR A 58 -2.21 8.84 -13.72
C TYR A 58 -3.30 8.85 -12.64
N ILE A 59 -2.92 9.03 -11.37
CA ILE A 59 -3.88 9.11 -10.25
C ILE A 59 -4.85 10.27 -10.45
N LYS A 60 -4.32 11.46 -10.76
CA LYS A 60 -5.12 12.67 -10.93
C LYS A 60 -6.05 12.64 -12.15
N ASN A 61 -5.57 12.12 -13.28
CA ASN A 61 -6.25 12.26 -14.57
C ASN A 61 -6.97 11.00 -15.05
N THR A 62 -6.79 9.85 -14.38
CA THR A 62 -7.29 8.57 -14.90
C THR A 62 -7.88 7.67 -13.83
N SER A 63 -7.12 7.29 -12.79
CA SER A 63 -7.60 6.27 -11.83
C SER A 63 -8.53 6.82 -10.74
N THR A 64 -8.57 8.15 -10.57
CA THR A 64 -9.53 8.83 -9.70
C THR A 64 -10.24 9.94 -10.47
N ASP A 65 -11.48 10.23 -10.08
CA ASP A 65 -12.25 11.34 -10.64
C ASP A 65 -12.14 12.57 -9.74
N GLU A 66 -11.16 13.44 -10.03
CA GLU A 66 -10.91 14.70 -9.31
C GLU A 66 -12.15 15.62 -9.34
N SER A 67 -13.01 15.55 -10.35
CA SER A 67 -14.21 16.38 -10.44
C SER A 67 -15.27 16.04 -9.38
N THR A 68 -15.21 14.81 -8.85
CA THR A 68 -16.10 14.33 -7.78
C THR A 68 -15.46 14.40 -6.39
N LEU A 69 -14.18 14.82 -6.30
CA LEU A 69 -13.48 15.07 -5.05
C LEU A 69 -13.94 16.41 -4.45
N THR A 70 -15.17 16.44 -3.95
CA THR A 70 -15.78 17.64 -3.38
C THR A 70 -15.20 17.99 -2.01
N GLU A 71 -15.47 19.21 -1.53
CA GLU A 71 -15.16 19.62 -0.15
C GLU A 71 -15.77 18.68 0.91
N SER A 72 -16.91 18.05 0.60
CA SER A 72 -17.54 17.06 1.47
C SER A 72 -16.68 15.81 1.64
N VAL A 73 -16.16 15.28 0.53
CA VAL A 73 -15.25 14.14 0.50
C VAL A 73 -13.95 14.46 1.27
N ALA A 74 -13.40 15.65 1.08
CA ALA A 74 -12.20 16.09 1.79
C ALA A 74 -12.43 16.21 3.31
N ARG A 75 -13.55 16.79 3.74
CA ARG A 75 -13.94 16.82 5.17
C ARG A 75 -14.19 15.41 5.72
N GLY A 76 -14.79 14.52 4.94
CA GLY A 76 -15.01 13.12 5.30
C GLY A 76 -13.70 12.37 5.55
N LYS A 77 -12.69 12.60 4.71
CA LYS A 77 -11.34 12.11 4.95
C LYS A 77 -10.75 12.63 6.25
N HIS A 78 -10.99 13.89 6.60
CA HIS A 78 -10.55 14.42 7.90
C HIS A 78 -11.32 13.83 9.09
N VAL A 79 -12.60 13.47 8.93
CA VAL A 79 -13.33 12.70 9.95
C VAL A 79 -12.67 11.31 10.12
N TRP A 80 -12.39 10.62 9.02
CA TRP A 80 -11.68 9.32 9.01
C TRP A 80 -10.34 9.39 9.77
N GLU A 81 -9.53 10.42 9.50
CA GLU A 81 -8.22 10.62 10.12
C GLU A 81 -8.33 10.99 11.61
N ARG A 82 -9.19 11.96 11.95
CA ARG A 82 -9.33 12.47 13.32
C ARG A 82 -9.80 11.40 14.31
N HIS A 83 -10.59 10.45 13.83
CA HIS A 83 -11.12 9.35 14.63
C HIS A 83 -10.33 8.05 14.46
N ALA A 84 -9.18 8.10 13.78
CA ALA A 84 -8.25 6.98 13.59
C ALA A 84 -8.95 5.69 13.13
N CYS A 85 -9.89 5.80 12.19
CA CYS A 85 -10.66 4.64 11.70
C CYS A 85 -9.72 3.53 11.15
N ILE A 86 -8.60 3.94 10.57
CA ILE A 86 -7.53 3.10 10.01
C ILE A 86 -6.84 2.19 11.05
N ASP A 87 -6.91 2.51 12.35
CA ASP A 87 -6.30 1.70 13.42
C ASP A 87 -7.14 0.47 13.79
N CYS A 88 -8.38 0.39 13.29
CA CYS A 88 -9.20 -0.81 13.40
C CYS A 88 -9.52 -1.42 12.02
N HIS A 89 -9.83 -0.56 11.05
CA HIS A 89 -10.23 -0.95 9.70
C HIS A 89 -9.07 -0.86 8.72
N SER A 90 -9.21 -1.54 7.59
CA SER A 90 -8.43 -1.25 6.38
C SER A 90 -9.25 -0.41 5.41
N LEU A 91 -8.55 0.37 4.58
CA LEU A 91 -9.08 1.14 3.47
C LEU A 91 -8.21 0.88 2.25
N LEU A 92 -8.80 0.30 1.21
CA LEU A 92 -8.07 -0.20 0.04
C LEU A 92 -7.00 -1.24 0.42
N GLY A 93 -7.25 -2.04 1.46
CA GLY A 93 -6.37 -3.10 1.93
C GLY A 93 -5.24 -2.65 2.85
N GLU A 94 -5.14 -1.35 3.11
CA GLU A 94 -4.12 -0.75 4.00
C GLU A 94 -4.76 -0.31 5.32
N GLY A 95 -4.10 -0.58 6.44
CA GLY A 95 -4.59 -0.22 7.78
C GLY A 95 -4.47 -1.39 8.76
N ALA A 96 -5.42 -1.51 9.67
CA ALA A 96 -5.47 -2.59 10.65
C ALA A 96 -6.40 -3.74 10.24
N TYR A 97 -6.29 -4.86 10.96
CA TYR A 97 -7.00 -6.11 10.66
C TYR A 97 -8.02 -6.49 11.75
N PHE A 98 -8.43 -5.51 12.56
CA PHE A 98 -9.36 -5.73 13.68
C PHE A 98 -10.82 -5.66 13.23
N ALA A 99 -11.12 -4.87 12.20
CA ALA A 99 -12.46 -4.66 11.68
C ALA A 99 -12.46 -4.78 10.14
N PRO A 100 -13.65 -4.88 9.50
CA PRO A 100 -13.73 -5.12 8.07
C PRO A 100 -13.10 -4.01 7.21
N GLU A 101 -12.67 -4.36 6.01
CA GLU A 101 -12.31 -3.42 4.94
C GLU A 101 -13.47 -2.48 4.58
N LEU A 102 -13.17 -1.19 4.41
CA LEU A 102 -14.17 -0.15 4.19
C LEU A 102 -14.17 0.49 2.79
N GLY A 103 -13.18 0.23 1.95
CA GLY A 103 -13.05 0.77 0.60
C GLY A 103 -14.21 0.39 -0.32
N ASN A 104 -14.86 -0.76 -0.09
CA ASN A 104 -16.06 -1.18 -0.81
C ASN A 104 -17.34 -1.21 0.06
N VAL A 105 -17.33 -0.60 1.25
CA VAL A 105 -18.49 -0.67 2.17
C VAL A 105 -19.73 0.00 1.58
N TRP A 106 -19.55 1.09 0.82
CA TRP A 106 -20.63 1.74 0.08
C TRP A 106 -21.35 0.76 -0.85
N VAL A 107 -20.58 -0.02 -1.63
CA VAL A 107 -21.12 -1.03 -2.54
C VAL A 107 -21.76 -2.18 -1.76
N ARG A 108 -21.16 -2.63 -0.65
CA ARG A 108 -21.70 -3.71 0.21
C ARG A 108 -23.06 -3.35 0.82
N TYR A 109 -23.30 -2.07 1.07
CA TYR A 109 -24.56 -1.55 1.58
C TYR A 109 -25.57 -1.19 0.46
N GLY A 110 -25.29 -1.57 -0.79
CA GLY A 110 -26.20 -1.38 -1.92
C GLY A 110 -26.18 0.04 -2.50
N GLY A 111 -25.09 0.79 -2.30
CA GLY A 111 -24.98 2.18 -2.72
C GLY A 111 -24.96 2.39 -4.24
N ARG A 112 -24.80 1.33 -5.05
CA ARG A 112 -24.95 1.40 -6.51
C ARG A 112 -26.42 1.37 -6.93
N GLU A 113 -27.24 0.62 -6.20
CA GLU A 113 -28.65 0.40 -6.51
C GLU A 113 -29.57 1.38 -5.76
N ASN A 114 -29.24 1.73 -4.52
CA ASN A 114 -30.00 2.61 -3.64
C ASN A 114 -29.04 3.49 -2.79
N PRO A 115 -28.51 4.58 -3.37
CA PRO A 115 -27.60 5.50 -2.68
C PRO A 115 -28.17 6.06 -1.37
N GLU A 116 -29.44 6.47 -1.37
CA GLU A 116 -30.09 7.04 -0.20
C GLU A 116 -30.22 6.01 0.93
N GLY A 117 -30.58 4.77 0.58
CA GLY A 117 -30.64 3.65 1.52
C GLY A 117 -29.28 3.32 2.14
N ALA A 118 -28.23 3.23 1.31
CA ALA A 118 -26.87 2.97 1.78
C ALA A 118 -26.38 4.08 2.73
N ARG A 119 -26.62 5.35 2.37
CA ARG A 119 -26.30 6.50 3.21
C ARG A 119 -27.01 6.43 4.56
N MET A 120 -28.33 6.23 4.57
CA MET A 120 -29.09 6.11 5.82
C MET A 120 -28.56 4.96 6.69
N ALA A 121 -28.25 3.81 6.09
CA ALA A 121 -27.75 2.65 6.79
C ALA A 121 -26.35 2.87 7.40
N LEU A 122 -25.43 3.50 6.67
CA LEU A 122 -24.09 3.82 7.18
C LEU A 122 -24.13 4.87 8.30
N LYS A 123 -24.96 5.91 8.16
CA LYS A 123 -25.17 6.91 9.22
C LYS A 123 -25.80 6.27 10.46
N ALA A 124 -26.79 5.40 10.28
CA ALA A 124 -27.42 4.68 11.38
C ALA A 124 -26.42 3.74 12.07
N TRP A 125 -25.58 3.03 11.31
CA TRP A 125 -24.52 2.17 11.85
C TRP A 125 -23.63 2.94 12.84
N MET A 126 -23.11 4.10 12.44
CA MET A 126 -22.28 4.95 13.33
C MET A 126 -23.00 5.34 14.63
N LYS A 127 -24.30 5.64 14.56
CA LYS A 127 -25.10 6.09 15.71
C LYS A 127 -25.43 4.98 16.71
N VAL A 128 -25.49 3.73 16.27
CA VAL A 128 -25.85 2.59 17.13
C VAL A 128 -24.64 1.88 17.75
N GLN A 129 -23.43 2.35 17.46
CA GLN A 129 -22.22 1.86 18.14
C GLN A 129 -22.12 2.42 19.57
N PRO A 130 -21.45 1.70 20.50
CA PRO A 130 -21.07 0.28 20.40
C PRO A 130 -22.30 -0.64 20.48
N THR A 131 -22.18 -1.83 19.90
CA THR A 131 -23.29 -2.83 19.90
C THR A 131 -23.59 -3.44 21.27
N GLY A 132 -22.61 -3.46 22.19
CA GLY A 132 -22.75 -4.04 23.52
C GLY A 132 -22.84 -5.58 23.58
N VAL A 133 -22.80 -6.27 22.43
CA VAL A 133 -22.86 -7.74 22.37
C VAL A 133 -21.62 -8.35 23.03
N GLU A 134 -21.85 -9.20 24.04
CA GLU A 134 -20.78 -9.87 24.79
C GLU A 134 -19.89 -10.71 23.87
N GLY A 135 -18.56 -10.60 24.06
CA GLY A 135 -17.56 -11.32 23.25
C GLY A 135 -17.35 -10.79 21.82
N ARG A 136 -18.15 -9.81 21.35
CA ARG A 136 -18.00 -9.20 20.02
C ARG A 136 -17.01 -8.03 20.05
N ARG A 137 -16.17 -7.90 19.02
CA ARG A 137 -15.35 -6.71 18.77
C ARG A 137 -16.23 -5.46 18.73
N GLN A 138 -15.87 -4.41 19.47
CA GLN A 138 -16.66 -3.19 19.57
C GLN A 138 -15.99 -2.05 18.81
N MET A 139 -16.78 -1.31 18.05
CA MET A 139 -16.39 0.00 17.53
C MET A 139 -16.92 1.08 18.49
N PRO A 140 -16.13 2.11 18.83
CA PRO A 140 -16.54 3.17 19.75
C PRO A 140 -17.71 4.01 19.23
N GLN A 141 -18.36 4.74 20.14
CA GLN A 141 -19.25 5.84 19.79
C GLN A 141 -18.43 7.13 19.67
N PHE A 142 -18.48 7.78 18.51
CA PHE A 142 -17.72 9.00 18.22
C PHE A 142 -18.55 10.29 18.39
N ASN A 143 -19.88 10.17 18.51
CA ASN A 143 -20.82 11.29 18.62
C ASN A 143 -20.66 12.31 17.48
N LEU A 144 -20.50 11.81 16.25
CA LEU A 144 -20.38 12.63 15.05
C LEU A 144 -21.64 13.45 14.82
N THR A 145 -21.46 14.68 14.35
CA THR A 145 -22.56 15.53 13.90
C THR A 145 -23.20 14.98 12.62
N GLU A 146 -24.41 15.42 12.27
CA GLU A 146 -25.04 15.02 11.00
C GLU A 146 -24.17 15.36 9.78
N GLN A 147 -23.50 16.51 9.80
CA GLN A 147 -22.61 16.93 8.72
C GLN A 147 -21.40 16.01 8.61
N GLU A 148 -20.75 15.68 9.74
CA GLU A 148 -19.61 14.75 9.73
C GLU A 148 -20.00 13.35 9.27
N LEU A 149 -21.22 12.91 9.59
CA LEU A 149 -21.76 11.65 9.11
C LEU A 149 -21.99 11.67 7.60
N ASP A 150 -22.53 12.77 7.05
CA ASP A 150 -22.71 12.92 5.61
C ASP A 150 -21.37 13.01 4.88
N ASP A 151 -20.45 13.83 5.37
CA ASP A 151 -19.10 13.99 4.84
C ASP A 151 -18.34 12.64 4.83
N LEU A 152 -18.43 11.85 5.92
CA LEU A 152 -17.80 10.52 6.00
C LEU A 152 -18.39 9.53 4.99
N VAL A 153 -19.71 9.54 4.79
CA VAL A 153 -20.35 8.69 3.79
C VAL A 153 -19.94 9.12 2.37
N ASP A 154 -19.86 10.42 2.08
CA ASP A 154 -19.36 10.93 0.79
C ASP A 154 -17.94 10.45 0.52
N PHE A 155 -17.09 10.45 1.55
CA PHE A 155 -15.74 9.92 1.45
C PHE A 155 -15.69 8.42 1.13
N LEU A 156 -16.51 7.61 1.80
CA LEU A 156 -16.57 6.17 1.56
C LEU A 156 -17.17 5.84 0.19
N GLU A 157 -18.18 6.61 -0.25
CA GLU A 157 -18.74 6.52 -1.59
C GLU A 157 -17.68 6.83 -2.65
N TRP A 158 -17.00 7.98 -2.53
CA TRP A 158 -15.96 8.40 -3.47
C TRP A 158 -14.81 7.38 -3.53
N THR A 159 -14.37 6.89 -2.37
CA THR A 159 -13.31 5.87 -2.28
C THR A 159 -13.68 4.60 -3.04
N SER A 160 -14.96 4.19 -3.01
CA SER A 160 -15.42 2.99 -3.71
C SER A 160 -15.42 3.09 -5.24
N ARG A 161 -15.19 4.29 -5.79
CA ARG A 161 -15.14 4.58 -7.23
C ARG A 161 -13.72 4.64 -7.79
N ILE A 162 -12.69 4.58 -6.95
CA ILE A 162 -11.28 4.58 -7.38
C ILE A 162 -11.03 3.32 -8.22
N ASP A 163 -10.38 3.48 -9.38
CA ASP A 163 -9.90 2.33 -10.17
C ASP A 163 -8.72 1.69 -9.44
N THR A 164 -9.01 0.56 -8.81
CA THR A 164 -8.08 -0.24 -8.02
C THR A 164 -7.69 -1.54 -8.74
N LEU A 165 -7.78 -1.55 -10.07
CA LEU A 165 -7.33 -2.66 -10.92
C LEU A 165 -7.99 -4.01 -10.58
N GLY A 166 -9.28 -3.98 -10.23
CA GLY A 166 -10.08 -5.16 -9.92
C GLY A 166 -9.98 -5.65 -8.47
N TRP A 167 -9.35 -4.89 -7.58
CA TRP A 167 -9.41 -5.12 -6.14
C TRP A 167 -10.71 -4.49 -5.54
N PRO A 168 -11.30 -5.05 -4.48
CA PRO A 168 -11.06 -6.38 -3.90
C PRO A 168 -11.66 -7.49 -4.76
N PRO A 169 -11.24 -8.76 -4.58
CA PRO A 169 -11.69 -9.87 -5.41
C PRO A 169 -13.19 -10.18 -5.29
N ASN A 170 -13.86 -9.73 -4.22
CA ASN A 170 -15.29 -9.89 -4.02
C ASN A 170 -15.86 -8.81 -3.06
N ASN A 171 -17.16 -8.87 -2.79
CA ASN A 171 -17.87 -7.86 -1.99
C ASN A 171 -17.55 -7.89 -0.48
N ALA A 172 -16.87 -8.92 0.04
CA ALA A 172 -16.54 -9.04 1.46
C ALA A 172 -15.37 -8.13 1.88
N GLY A 173 -14.62 -7.58 0.92
CA GLY A 173 -13.44 -6.76 1.14
C GLY A 173 -12.22 -7.64 1.35
#